data_AF-A0A1E5INC4-F1
#
_entry.id   AF-A0A1E5INC4-F1
#
_cell.length_a   1.000
_cell.length_b   1.000
_cell.length_c   1.000
_cell.angle_alpha   90.00
_cell.angle_beta   90.00
_cell.angle_gamma   90.00
#
_symmetry.space_group_name_H-M   'P 1'
#
loop_
_entity.id
_entity.type
_entity.pdbx_description
1 polymer ?
#
loop_
_entity_poly.entity_id
_entity_poly.type
_entity_poly.pdbx_seq_one_letter_code
_entity_poly.pdbx_strand_id
1 'polypeptide(L)' 'MAYALSKVESEDLIKYGLISEFVGRVPVISTLSYLSTAALVHILTEPKNALVKQYQKMSNLSLRDKLWKK' A
#
# COMPACT_ATOMS: atom_id res chain seq x y z
N MET A 1 9.45 -9.37 -14.02
CA MET A 1 9.59 -7.94 -13.68
C MET A 1 9.99 -7.70 -12.22
N ALA A 2 9.45 -8.43 -11.23
CA ALA A 2 9.81 -8.24 -9.81
C ALA A 2 11.34 -8.34 -9.52
N TYR A 3 12.06 -9.22 -10.21
CA TYR A 3 13.52 -9.38 -10.03
C TYR A 3 14.33 -8.15 -10.47
N ALA A 4 13.88 -7.44 -11.51
CA ALA A 4 14.60 -6.29 -12.05
C ALA A 4 14.59 -5.10 -11.09
N LEU A 5 13.46 -4.84 -10.42
CA LEU A 5 13.37 -3.76 -9.43
C LEU A 5 14.27 -4.02 -8.22
N SER A 6 14.38 -5.28 -7.77
CA SER A 6 15.22 -5.65 -6.60
C SER A 6 16.73 -5.45 -6.78
N LYS A 7 17.17 -5.10 -8.00
CA LYS A 7 18.57 -4.89 -8.38
C LYS A 7 18.82 -3.47 -8.92
N VAL A 8 17.92 -2.53 -8.65
CA VAL A 8 18.09 -1.13 -9.04
C VAL A 8 19.30 -0.53 -8.34
N GLU A 9 20.18 0.08 -9.11
CA GLU A 9 21.34 0.81 -8.62
C GLU A 9 21.08 2.33 -8.65
N SER A 10 21.84 3.08 -7.86
CA SER A 10 21.73 4.56 -7.83
C SER A 10 21.96 5.21 -9.19
N GLU A 11 22.77 4.60 -10.06
CA GLU A 11 23.03 5.08 -11.41
C GLU A 11 21.78 5.02 -12.30
N ASP A 12 20.93 4.00 -12.12
CA ASP A 12 19.68 3.85 -12.86
C ASP A 12 18.70 4.97 -12.50
N LEU A 13 18.68 5.38 -11.22
CA LEU A 13 17.86 6.49 -10.73
C LEU A 13 18.30 7.84 -11.31
N ILE A 14 19.61 8.05 -11.48
CA ILE A 14 20.16 9.25 -12.11
C ILE A 14 19.81 9.27 -13.60
N LYS A 15 19.94 8.13 -14.30
CA LYS A 15 19.51 7.98 -15.71
C LYS A 15 18.01 8.22 -15.88
N TYR A 16 17.21 7.90 -14.87
CA TYR A 16 15.77 8.15 -14.85
C TYR A 16 15.39 9.62 -14.56
N GLY A 17 16.38 10.47 -14.23
CA GLY A 17 16.20 11.91 -14.07
C GLY A 17 16.27 12.44 -12.64
N LEU A 18 16.66 11.61 -11.65
CA LEU A 18 16.94 12.09 -10.30
C LEU A 18 18.31 12.79 -10.24
N ILE A 19 18.39 13.87 -9.46
CA ILE A 19 19.65 14.63 -9.27
C ILE A 19 20.60 13.82 -8.39
N SER A 20 21.88 13.77 -8.76
CA SER A 20 22.93 13.01 -8.05
C SER A 20 23.08 13.37 -6.58
N GLU A 21 22.94 14.66 -6.23
CA GLU A 21 22.97 15.12 -4.83
C GLU A 21 21.84 14.48 -4.00
N PHE A 22 20.63 14.41 -4.56
CA PHE A 22 19.47 13.85 -3.87
C PHE A 22 19.63 12.34 -3.68
N VAL A 23 20.04 11.61 -4.73
CA VAL A 23 20.29 10.17 -4.66
C VAL A 23 21.43 9.86 -3.67
N GLY A 24 22.48 10.71 -3.62
CA GLY A 24 23.58 10.57 -2.66
C GLY A 24 23.19 10.77 -1.20
N ARG A 25 22.08 11.47 -0.91
CA ARG A 25 21.56 11.66 0.46
C ARG A 25 20.59 10.56 0.91
N VAL A 26 20.21 9.65 0.04
CA VAL A 26 19.28 8.53 0.33
C VAL A 26 20.05 7.20 0.21
N PRO A 27 20.73 6.75 1.28
CA PRO A 27 21.61 5.58 1.22
C PRO A 27 20.86 4.24 1.17
N VAL A 28 19.54 4.23 1.34
CA VAL A 28 18.72 3.02 1.39
C VAL A 28 17.74 3.00 0.24
N ILE A 29 17.92 2.04 -0.66
CA ILE A 29 16.98 1.73 -1.74
C ILE A 29 16.20 0.48 -1.33
N SER A 30 14.88 0.56 -1.38
CA SER A 30 13.98 -0.58 -1.12
C SER A 30 12.92 -0.65 -2.20
N THR A 31 12.61 -1.87 -2.62
CA THR A 31 11.66 -2.12 -3.71
C THR A 31 10.45 -2.86 -3.18
N LEU A 32 9.27 -2.44 -3.62
CA LEU A 32 8.02 -3.11 -3.27
C LEU A 32 7.77 -4.30 -4.20
N SER A 33 7.29 -5.40 -3.63
CA SER A 33 6.82 -6.54 -4.40
C SER A 33 5.49 -6.22 -5.07
N TYR A 34 5.25 -6.82 -6.24
CA TYR A 34 3.94 -6.77 -6.87
C TYR A 34 2.86 -7.40 -6.01
N LEU A 35 1.65 -6.87 -6.14
CA LEU A 35 0.52 -7.35 -5.39
C LEU A 35 -0.09 -8.58 -6.07
N SER A 36 -0.13 -9.71 -5.35
CA SER A 36 -0.80 -10.91 -5.81
C SER A 36 -2.28 -10.90 -5.42
N THR A 37 -3.08 -11.77 -6.03
CA THR A 37 -4.49 -11.97 -5.62
C THR A 37 -4.60 -12.35 -4.15
N ALA A 38 -3.69 -13.17 -3.64
CA ALA A 38 -3.67 -13.52 -2.22
C ALA A 38 -3.35 -12.30 -1.33
N ALA A 39 -2.41 -11.45 -1.76
CA ALA A 39 -2.07 -10.21 -1.05
C ALA A 39 -3.24 -9.21 -1.06
N LEU A 40 -4.01 -9.13 -2.16
CA LEU A 40 -5.24 -8.35 -2.23
C LEU A 40 -6.29 -8.83 -1.23
N VAL A 41 -6.54 -10.15 -1.17
CA VAL A 41 -7.48 -10.73 -0.20
C VAL A 41 -7.05 -10.37 1.22
N HIS A 42 -5.78 -10.55 1.55
CA HIS A 42 -5.22 -10.17 2.85
C HIS A 42 -5.42 -8.67 3.16
N ILE A 43 -5.13 -7.76 2.22
CA ILE A 43 -5.33 -6.31 2.41
C ILE A 43 -6.80 -5.97 2.67
N LEU A 44 -7.73 -6.66 2.02
CA LEU A 44 -9.16 -6.38 2.14
C LEU A 44 -9.78 -6.91 3.44
N THR A 45 -9.18 -7.90 4.11
CA THR A 45 -9.79 -8.60 5.25
C THR A 45 -9.00 -8.49 6.56
N GLU A 46 -7.67 -8.54 6.53
CA GLU A 46 -6.84 -8.72 7.72
C GLU A 46 -6.40 -7.42 8.44
N PRO A 47 -5.90 -6.37 7.77
CA PRO A 47 -5.34 -5.22 8.48
C PRO A 47 -6.39 -4.51 9.35
N LYS A 48 -5.93 -3.74 10.33
CA LYS A 48 -6.81 -2.95 11.22
C LYS A 48 -7.76 -2.04 10.43
N ASN A 49 -7.28 -1.51 9.31
CA ASN A 49 -8.00 -0.61 8.42
C ASN A 49 -8.53 -1.31 7.15
N ALA A 50 -8.73 -2.63 7.20
CA ALA A 50 -9.26 -3.41 6.08
C ALA A 50 -10.63 -2.88 5.62
N LEU A 51 -10.86 -2.81 4.30
CA LEU A 51 -12.10 -2.28 3.73
C LEU A 51 -13.33 -3.06 4.22
N VAL A 52 -13.25 -4.38 4.34
CA VAL A 52 -14.37 -5.19 4.86
C VAL A 52 -14.76 -4.76 6.28
N LYS A 53 -13.79 -4.50 7.16
CA LYS A 53 -14.04 -4.03 8.53
C LYS A 53 -14.65 -2.62 8.56
N GLN A 54 -14.21 -1.74 7.66
CA GLN A 54 -14.76 -0.39 7.52
C GLN A 54 -16.23 -0.43 7.07
N TYR A 55 -16.55 -1.24 6.06
CA TYR A 55 -17.92 -1.44 5.59
C TYR A 55 -18.83 -2.06 6.66
N GLN A 56 -18.35 -3.07 7.39
CA GLN A 56 -19.08 -3.66 8.53
C GLN A 56 -19.43 -2.60 9.58
N LYS A 57 -18.47 -1.73 9.94
CA LYS A 57 -18.70 -0.64 10.91
C LYS A 57 -19.71 0.37 10.38
N MET A 58 -19.61 0.77 9.11
CA MET A 58 -20.52 1.74 8.48
C MET A 58 -21.95 1.18 8.37
N SER A 59 -22.10 -0.10 8.02
CA SER A 59 -23.40 -0.77 7.97
C SER A 59 -24.06 -0.86 9.35
N ASN A 60 -23.29 -1.24 10.38
CA ASN A 60 -23.79 -1.27 11.75
C ASN A 60 -24.18 0.12 12.27
N LEU A 61 -23.43 1.16 11.92
CA LEU A 61 -23.76 2.53 12.29
C LEU A 61 -25.04 3.01 11.57
N SER A 62 -25.12 2.79 10.25
CA SER A 62 -26.27 3.18 9.43
C SER A 62 -27.57 2.48 9.82
N LEU A 63 -27.52 1.20 10.20
CA LEU A 63 -28.69 0.44 10.65
C LEU A 63 -29.07 0.74 12.11
N ARG A 64 -28.10 0.95 13.01
CA ARG A 64 -28.35 1.29 14.42
C ARG A 64 -29.05 2.64 14.56
N ASP A 65 -28.61 3.65 13.79
CA ASP A 65 -29.22 4.99 13.81
C ASP A 65 -30.64 5.02 13.22
N LYS A 66 -31.00 4.05 12.35
CA LYS A 66 -32.35 3.90 11.78
C LYS A 66 -33.31 3.12 12.67
N LEU A 67 -32.82 2.20 13.51
CA LEU A 67 -33.65 1.34 14.37
C LEU A 67 -33.83 1.88 15.80
N TRP A 68 -32.90 2.69 16.33
CA TRP A 68 -32.94 3.22 17.70
C TRP A 68 -33.61 4.61 17.84
N LYS A 69 -34.28 5.11 16.79
CA LYS A 69 -35.12 6.32 16.82
C LYS A 69 -36.62 5.98 16.68
N LYS A 70 -37.04 4.83 17.19
CA LYS A 70 -38.45 4.46 17.35
C LYS A 70 -38.77 4.28 18.82
#